data_AF-A0A225VNV4-F1
#
_entry.id   AF-A0A225VNV4-F1
#
_cell.length_a   1.000
_cell.length_b   1.000
_cell.length_c   1.000
_cell.angle_alpha   90.00
_cell.angle_beta   90.00
_cell.angle_gamma   90.00
#
_symmetry.space_group_name_H-M   'P 1'
#
loop_
_entity.id
_entity.type
_entity.pdbx_description
1 polymer ?
#
loop_
_entity_poly.entity_id
_entity_poly.type
_entity_poly.pdbx_seq_one_letter_code
_entity_poly.pdbx_strand_id
1 'polypeptide(L)'
;MDKALLTRATSKDDTPTPGYLYGEIARMTQHSYDTCIKVQDFLISRVKNKHHTIKYKALQVIKHVCREGRVDFKREMQKHIPTIKECLQFRGTPDPLKGDEYYRRVRESAKDVLDAIYDTDNQPGLGGMGMSARIQGVGATPNDNAGGGSGWSSKIWGGKNSNDGSLPPPPMAGPPMGGYNGSAPPAAPYGYPTDPNQGSYGGPQ
;
A
#
# COMPACT_ATOMS: atom_id res chain seq x y z
N MET A 1 -7.10 -15.79 24.66
CA MET A 1 -6.72 -14.46 24.15
C MET A 1 -5.86 -13.78 25.21
N ASP A 2 -4.58 -13.54 24.90
CA ASP A 2 -3.68 -12.81 25.81
C ASP A 2 -3.88 -11.31 25.63
N LYS A 3 -4.62 -10.71 26.58
CA LYS A 3 -4.92 -9.27 26.58
C LYS A 3 -3.66 -8.43 26.89
N ALA A 4 -2.72 -8.95 27.66
CA ALA A 4 -1.50 -8.23 28.02
C ALA A 4 -0.61 -8.06 26.79
N LEU A 5 -0.45 -9.11 25.98
CA LEU A 5 0.25 -9.08 24.70
C LEU A 5 -0.32 -7.99 23.77
N LEU A 6 -1.64 -7.99 23.57
CA LEU A 6 -2.32 -6.99 22.72
C LEU A 6 -2.19 -5.57 23.27
N THR A 7 -2.24 -5.42 24.59
CA THR A 7 -2.08 -4.11 25.25
C THR A 7 -0.68 -3.56 25.05
N ARG A 8 0.36 -4.40 25.15
CA ARG A 8 1.75 -4.04 24.82
C ARG A 8 1.90 -3.67 23.35
N ALA A 9 1.32 -4.45 22.44
CA ALA A 9 1.42 -4.18 21.00
C ALA A 9 0.72 -2.87 20.56
N THR A 10 -0.28 -2.42 21.33
CA THR A 10 -1.09 -1.22 21.05
C THR A 10 -0.92 -0.15 22.14
N SER A 11 0.23 -0.13 22.78
CA SER A 11 0.55 0.82 23.85
C SER A 11 0.56 2.27 23.36
N LYS A 12 0.41 3.23 24.28
CA LYS A 12 0.34 4.66 23.94
C LYS A 12 1.71 5.31 23.72
N ASP A 13 2.79 4.65 24.14
CA ASP A 13 4.14 5.17 23.97
C ASP A 13 4.49 5.33 22.49
N ASP A 14 5.41 6.25 22.22
CA ASP A 14 5.90 6.54 20.87
C ASP A 14 6.97 5.54 20.39
N THR A 15 7.27 4.52 21.20
CA THR A 15 8.20 3.47 20.77
C THR A 15 7.52 2.57 19.74
N PRO A 16 8.22 2.18 18.65
CA PRO A 16 7.64 1.30 17.66
C PRO A 16 7.30 -0.06 18.28
N THR A 17 6.17 -0.64 17.88
CA THR A 17 5.77 -1.97 18.35
C THR A 17 6.83 -3.01 17.93
N PRO A 18 7.42 -3.75 18.88
CA PRO A 18 8.39 -4.79 18.55
C PRO A 18 7.86 -5.80 17.54
N GLY A 19 8.65 -6.11 16.51
CA GLY A 19 8.21 -6.91 15.37
C GLY A 19 7.67 -8.29 15.74
N TYR A 20 8.25 -8.93 16.75
CA TYR A 20 7.85 -10.27 17.21
C TYR A 20 6.39 -10.33 17.71
N LEU A 21 5.86 -9.21 18.23
CA LEU A 21 4.48 -9.15 18.74
C LEU A 21 3.46 -9.36 17.63
N TYR A 22 3.75 -8.92 16.41
CA TYR A 22 2.83 -9.08 15.28
C TYR A 22 2.63 -10.56 14.94
N GLY A 23 3.72 -11.32 14.81
CA GLY A 23 3.67 -12.76 14.52
C GLY A 23 3.10 -13.58 15.68
N GLU A 24 3.31 -13.15 16.93
CA GLU A 24 2.70 -13.77 18.11
C GLU A 24 1.18 -13.57 18.14
N ILE A 25 0.70 -12.36 17.81
CA ILE A 25 -0.73 -12.06 17.71
C ILE A 25 -1.35 -12.82 16.52
N ALA A 26 -0.68 -12.89 15.38
CA ALA A 26 -1.15 -13.68 14.23
C ALA A 26 -1.33 -15.15 14.61
N ARG A 27 -0.34 -15.77 15.24
CA ARG A 27 -0.44 -17.15 15.78
C ARG A 27 -1.56 -17.30 16.81
N MET A 28 -1.76 -16.31 17.70
CA MET A 28 -2.87 -16.32 18.66
C MET A 28 -4.24 -16.39 17.96
N THR A 29 -4.42 -15.75 16.79
CA THR A 29 -5.69 -15.86 16.05
C THR A 29 -5.92 -17.24 15.44
N GLN A 30 -4.86 -18.02 15.20
CA GLN A 30 -4.96 -19.35 14.60
C GLN A 30 -5.46 -20.41 15.61
N HIS A 31 -5.27 -20.19 16.91
CA HIS A 31 -5.66 -21.14 17.98
C HIS A 31 -7.14 -21.57 17.94
N SER A 32 -8.06 -20.63 17.75
CA SER A 32 -9.50 -20.91 17.67
C SER A 32 -10.25 -19.74 17.06
N TYR A 33 -11.43 -20.02 16.48
CA TYR A 33 -12.32 -18.98 15.99
C TYR A 33 -12.74 -18.01 17.11
N ASP A 34 -13.08 -18.51 18.30
CA ASP A 34 -13.45 -17.65 19.44
C ASP A 34 -12.32 -16.71 19.86
N THR A 35 -11.07 -17.18 19.83
CA THR A 35 -9.90 -16.34 20.15
C THR A 35 -9.70 -15.30 19.06
N CYS A 36 -9.85 -15.68 17.79
CA CYS A 36 -9.77 -14.76 16.65
C CYS A 36 -10.76 -13.59 16.79
N ILE A 37 -12.03 -13.87 17.09
CA ILE A 37 -13.07 -12.84 17.27
C ILE A 37 -12.72 -11.93 18.47
N LYS A 38 -12.30 -12.49 19.60
CA LYS A 38 -11.88 -11.69 20.77
C LYS A 38 -10.70 -10.76 20.45
N VAL A 39 -9.73 -11.21 19.65
CA VAL A 39 -8.59 -10.39 19.20
C VAL A 39 -9.08 -9.27 18.30
N GLN A 40 -9.96 -9.57 17.36
CA GLN A 40 -10.57 -8.59 16.47
C GLN A 40 -11.32 -7.50 17.24
N ASP A 41 -12.23 -7.87 18.14
CA ASP A 41 -13.01 -6.91 18.94
C ASP A 41 -12.10 -5.97 19.73
N PHE A 42 -11.05 -6.53 20.32
CA PHE A 42 -10.05 -5.73 21.02
C PHE A 42 -9.36 -4.74 20.08
N LEU A 43 -8.89 -5.17 18.92
CA LEU A 43 -8.20 -4.31 17.97
C LEU A 43 -9.13 -3.21 17.42
N ILE A 44 -10.39 -3.54 17.12
CA ILE A 44 -11.40 -2.55 16.70
C ILE A 44 -11.66 -1.52 17.81
N SER A 45 -11.73 -1.94 19.08
CA SER A 45 -11.85 -1.00 20.21
C SER A 45 -10.66 -0.03 20.28
N ARG A 46 -9.45 -0.49 19.92
CA ARG A 46 -8.26 0.36 19.84
C ARG A 46 -8.28 1.30 18.63
N VAL A 47 -8.78 0.85 17.48
CA VAL A 47 -8.98 1.72 16.31
C VAL A 47 -9.96 2.85 16.61
N LYS A 48 -11.01 2.61 17.39
CA LYS A 48 -11.98 3.63 17.82
C LYS A 48 -11.45 4.58 18.91
N ASN A 49 -10.23 4.35 19.43
CA ASN A 49 -9.65 5.22 20.44
C ASN A 49 -9.32 6.61 19.90
N LYS A 50 -9.35 7.63 20.77
CA LYS A 50 -9.02 9.02 20.44
C LYS A 50 -7.51 9.25 20.22
N HIS A 51 -6.67 8.44 20.86
CA HIS A 51 -5.21 8.62 20.82
C HIS A 51 -4.61 8.12 19.49
N HIS A 52 -3.87 8.99 18.81
CA HIS A 52 -3.28 8.71 17.49
C HIS A 52 -2.36 7.48 17.49
N THR A 53 -1.49 7.35 18.48
CA THR A 53 -0.52 6.22 18.56
C THR A 53 -1.19 4.87 18.77
N ILE A 54 -2.20 4.81 19.64
CA ILE A 54 -2.99 3.59 19.88
C ILE A 54 -3.68 3.14 18.60
N LYS A 55 -4.32 4.10 17.91
CA LYS A 55 -5.04 3.87 16.66
C LYS A 55 -4.07 3.38 15.56
N TYR A 56 -2.94 4.06 15.38
CA TYR A 56 -1.89 3.68 14.43
C TYR A 56 -1.37 2.26 14.69
N LYS A 57 -0.97 1.95 15.93
CA LYS A 57 -0.44 0.62 16.29
C LYS A 57 -1.48 -0.47 16.10
N ALA A 58 -2.75 -0.20 16.43
CA ALA A 58 -3.84 -1.15 16.18
C ALA A 58 -4.01 -1.45 14.68
N LEU A 59 -3.97 -0.43 13.82
CA LEU A 59 -4.03 -0.61 12.37
C LEU A 59 -2.85 -1.46 11.86
N GLN A 60 -1.62 -1.22 12.34
CA GLN A 60 -0.46 -2.02 11.97
C GLN A 60 -0.62 -3.50 12.37
N VAL A 61 -1.16 -3.78 13.57
CA VAL A 61 -1.45 -5.14 14.00
C VAL A 61 -2.51 -5.79 13.10
N ILE A 62 -3.63 -5.10 12.84
CA ILE A 62 -4.69 -5.62 11.96
C ILE A 62 -4.13 -5.97 10.58
N LYS A 63 -3.33 -5.08 9.98
CA LYS A 63 -2.68 -5.32 8.67
C LYS A 63 -1.91 -6.63 8.65
N HIS A 64 -1.11 -6.88 9.67
CA HIS A 64 -0.28 -8.09 9.74
C HIS A 64 -1.13 -9.35 9.97
N VAL A 65 -2.12 -9.29 10.86
CA VAL A 65 -3.02 -10.42 11.13
C VAL A 65 -3.90 -10.74 9.91
N CYS A 66 -4.27 -9.75 9.09
CA CYS A 66 -4.97 -10.00 7.83
C CYS A 66 -4.14 -10.79 6.81
N ARG A 67 -2.80 -10.77 6.90
CA ARG A 67 -1.89 -11.46 5.98
C ARG A 67 -1.43 -12.82 6.51
N GLU A 68 -1.07 -12.89 7.79
CA GLU A 68 -0.44 -14.07 8.40
C GLU A 68 -1.33 -14.79 9.42
N GLY A 69 -2.43 -14.15 9.82
CA GLY A 69 -3.37 -14.69 10.80
C GLY A 69 -4.36 -15.69 10.19
N ARG A 70 -5.38 -16.00 10.98
CA ARG A 70 -6.46 -16.91 10.57
C ARG A 70 -7.31 -16.27 9.46
N VAL A 71 -7.66 -17.05 8.43
CA VAL A 71 -8.51 -16.59 7.30
C VAL A 71 -9.84 -15.97 7.74
N ASP A 72 -10.40 -16.50 8.83
CA ASP A 72 -11.64 -16.01 9.42
C ASP A 72 -11.53 -14.55 9.93
N PHE A 73 -10.35 -14.14 10.40
CA PHE A 73 -10.10 -12.78 10.87
C PHE A 73 -10.35 -11.78 9.75
N LYS A 74 -9.80 -12.04 8.56
CA LYS A 74 -9.95 -11.19 7.39
C LYS A 74 -11.39 -11.11 6.91
N ARG A 75 -12.09 -12.26 6.85
CA ARG A 75 -13.51 -12.33 6.48
C ARG A 75 -14.36 -11.47 7.42
N GLU A 76 -14.14 -11.61 8.72
CA GLU A 76 -14.92 -10.88 9.71
C GLU A 76 -14.54 -9.39 9.76
N MET A 77 -13.29 -9.03 9.44
CA MET A 77 -12.83 -7.64 9.33
C MET A 77 -13.59 -6.84 8.26
N GLN A 78 -14.16 -7.49 7.23
CA GLN A 78 -14.97 -6.83 6.22
C GLN A 78 -16.16 -6.07 6.83
N LYS A 79 -16.73 -6.57 7.94
CA LYS A 79 -17.84 -5.92 8.66
C LYS A 79 -17.42 -4.60 9.32
N HIS A 80 -16.12 -4.40 9.55
CA HIS A 80 -15.56 -3.21 10.19
C HIS A 80 -14.91 -2.23 9.21
N ILE A 81 -15.02 -2.46 7.90
CA ILE A 81 -14.52 -1.53 6.86
C ILE A 81 -14.97 -0.09 7.10
N PRO A 82 -16.22 0.23 7.49
CA PRO A 82 -16.62 1.61 7.78
C PRO A 82 -15.74 2.28 8.85
N THR A 83 -15.44 1.56 9.94
CA THR A 83 -14.57 2.06 11.02
C THR A 83 -13.13 2.28 10.54
N ILE A 84 -12.61 1.45 9.63
CA ILE A 84 -11.28 1.67 9.04
C ILE A 84 -11.30 2.88 8.09
N LYS A 85 -12.35 3.04 7.29
CA LYS A 85 -12.51 4.19 6.37
C LYS A 85 -12.57 5.52 7.10
N GLU A 86 -13.19 5.59 8.28
CA GLU A 86 -13.16 6.78 9.14
C GLU A 86 -11.73 7.23 9.48
N CYS A 87 -10.78 6.29 9.61
CA CYS A 87 -9.38 6.62 9.90
C CYS A 87 -8.66 7.31 8.73
N LEU A 88 -9.17 7.22 7.50
CA LEU A 88 -8.62 7.95 6.33
C LEU A 88 -8.79 9.47 6.45
N GLN A 89 -9.76 9.91 7.24
CA GLN A 89 -10.06 11.32 7.49
C GLN A 89 -9.55 11.78 8.86
N PHE A 90 -8.77 10.95 9.56
CA PHE A 90 -8.26 11.28 10.89
C PHE A 90 -7.33 12.50 10.86
N ARG A 91 -7.68 13.54 11.62
CA ARG A 91 -6.97 14.82 11.76
C ARG A 91 -7.06 15.31 13.20
N GLY A 92 -6.20 16.26 13.55
CA GLY A 92 -6.25 17.00 14.80
C GLY A 92 -5.26 18.16 14.78
N THR A 93 -5.09 18.81 15.93
CA THR A 93 -4.11 19.90 16.09
C THR A 93 -2.70 19.40 15.78
N PRO A 94 -1.95 20.05 14.87
CA PRO A 94 -0.58 19.66 14.56
C PRO A 94 0.30 19.66 15.82
N ASP A 95 1.15 18.65 15.94
CA ASP A 95 2.14 18.56 17.02
C ASP A 95 3.22 19.65 16.83
N PRO A 96 3.69 20.34 17.89
CA PRO A 96 4.68 21.41 17.76
C PRO A 96 6.02 20.98 17.16
N LEU A 97 6.40 19.70 17.31
CA LEU A 97 7.69 19.18 16.85
C LEU A 97 7.54 18.31 15.59
N LYS A 98 6.46 17.54 15.50
CA LYS A 98 6.24 16.55 14.44
C LYS A 98 5.14 16.92 13.45
N GLY A 99 4.46 18.05 13.65
CA GLY A 99 3.40 18.53 12.79
C GLY A 99 2.27 17.52 12.63
N ASP A 100 1.90 17.24 11.39
CA ASP A 100 0.80 16.34 11.01
C ASP A 100 1.22 14.86 10.91
N GLU A 101 2.49 14.53 11.22
CA GLU A 101 3.08 13.20 10.98
C GLU A 101 2.27 12.07 11.63
N TYR A 102 1.84 12.23 12.88
CA TYR A 102 1.07 11.20 13.59
C TYR A 102 -0.28 10.92 12.92
N TYR A 103 -0.96 11.96 12.44
CA TYR A 103 -2.24 11.84 11.76
C TYR A 103 -2.06 11.31 10.33
N ARG A 104 -0.96 11.68 9.65
CA ARG A 104 -0.59 11.15 8.35
C ARG A 104 -0.37 9.64 8.42
N ARG A 105 0.43 9.17 9.39
CA ARG A 105 0.70 7.73 9.60
C ARG A 105 -0.57 6.91 9.83
N VAL A 106 -1.54 7.44 10.58
CA VAL A 106 -2.83 6.77 10.78
C VAL A 106 -3.58 6.58 9.47
N ARG A 107 -3.63 7.62 8.62
CA ARG A 107 -4.31 7.54 7.32
C ARG A 107 -3.65 6.56 6.38
N GLU A 108 -2.32 6.63 6.27
CA GLU A 108 -1.54 5.73 5.42
C GLU A 108 -1.74 4.29 5.88
N SER A 109 -1.66 4.04 7.19
CA SER A 109 -1.92 2.72 7.75
C SER A 109 -3.34 2.23 7.51
N ALA A 110 -4.34 3.13 7.51
CA ALA A 110 -5.71 2.75 7.21
C ALA A 110 -5.88 2.33 5.74
N LYS A 111 -5.17 2.96 4.81
CA LYS A 111 -5.11 2.51 3.40
C LYS A 111 -4.50 1.12 3.30
N ASP A 112 -3.33 0.92 3.92
CA ASP A 112 -2.66 -0.38 3.92
C ASP A 112 -3.53 -1.52 4.49
N VAL A 113 -4.32 -1.21 5.53
CA VAL A 113 -5.25 -2.20 6.13
C VAL A 113 -6.38 -2.53 5.17
N LEU A 114 -6.96 -1.53 4.50
CA LEU A 114 -7.99 -1.77 3.49
C LEU A 114 -7.44 -2.65 2.36
N ASP A 115 -6.24 -2.35 1.87
CA ASP A 115 -5.57 -3.16 0.86
C ASP A 115 -5.38 -4.60 1.34
N ALA A 116 -4.92 -4.79 2.58
CA ALA A 116 -4.75 -6.14 3.17
C ALA A 116 -6.09 -6.90 3.35
N ILE A 117 -7.20 -6.20 3.61
CA ILE A 117 -8.54 -6.80 3.71
C ILE A 117 -9.07 -7.20 2.33
N TYR A 118 -8.83 -6.38 1.29
CA TYR A 118 -9.29 -6.64 -0.07
C TYR A 118 -8.39 -7.59 -0.87
N ASP A 119 -7.14 -7.76 -0.43
CA ASP A 119 -6.20 -8.68 -1.05
C ASP A 119 -6.82 -10.10 -1.17
N THR A 120 -6.84 -10.67 -2.36
CA THR A 120 -7.38 -12.03 -2.58
C THR A 120 -6.32 -13.11 -2.45
N ASP A 121 -5.04 -12.73 -2.39
CA ASP A 121 -3.89 -13.65 -2.35
C ASP A 121 -3.58 -14.11 -0.92
N ASN A 122 -4.55 -14.75 -0.28
CA ASN A 122 -4.37 -15.33 1.05
C ASN A 122 -3.84 -16.78 0.97
N GLN A 123 -2.80 -17.03 0.16
CA GLN A 123 -2.08 -18.29 0.19
C GLN A 123 -1.20 -18.32 1.46
N PRO A 124 -1.45 -19.24 2.40
CA PRO A 124 -0.64 -19.36 3.61
C PRO A 124 0.74 -19.90 3.22
N GLY A 125 1.74 -19.01 3.13
CA GLY A 125 3.15 -19.44 3.05
C GLY A 125 4.10 -18.60 2.21
N LEU A 126 3.64 -17.72 1.32
CA LEU A 126 4.54 -17.06 0.36
C LEU A 126 4.77 -15.55 0.60
N GLY A 127 3.86 -14.85 1.27
CA GLY A 127 3.96 -13.40 1.50
C GLY A 127 4.82 -12.94 2.68
N GLY A 128 5.26 -13.87 3.55
CA GLY A 128 5.96 -13.56 4.82
C GLY A 128 7.48 -13.73 4.80
N MET A 129 8.08 -14.23 3.70
CA MET A 129 9.50 -14.59 3.68
C MET A 129 10.47 -13.39 3.59
N GLY A 130 9.97 -12.15 3.61
CA GLY A 130 10.76 -10.96 3.33
C GLY A 130 11.49 -10.30 4.52
N MET A 131 11.24 -10.71 5.77
CA MET A 131 11.77 -9.94 6.91
C MET A 131 12.44 -10.74 8.04
N SER A 132 12.41 -12.08 8.00
CA SER A 132 12.99 -12.95 9.05
C SER A 132 14.11 -13.87 8.59
N ALA A 133 14.54 -13.80 7.32
CA ALA A 133 15.51 -14.74 6.75
C ALA A 133 16.91 -14.14 6.46
N ARG A 134 17.37 -13.14 7.23
CA ARG A 134 18.67 -12.47 6.95
C ARG A 134 19.66 -12.36 8.11
N ILE A 135 19.50 -13.19 9.15
CA ILE A 135 20.58 -13.46 10.09
C ILE A 135 20.86 -14.96 10.05
N GLN A 136 21.65 -15.37 9.05
CA GLN A 136 22.29 -16.67 9.02
C GLN A 136 23.79 -16.46 8.72
N GLY A 137 24.57 -16.57 9.79
CA GLY A 137 25.84 -17.30 9.84
C GLY A 137 26.90 -16.98 8.80
N VAL A 138 27.94 -16.28 9.25
CA VAL A 138 29.26 -16.23 8.63
C VAL A 138 29.88 -17.64 8.65
N GLY A 139 30.27 -18.20 7.50
CA GLY A 139 31.04 -19.45 7.46
C GLY A 139 31.05 -20.21 6.13
N ALA A 140 32.07 -19.93 5.30
CA ALA A 140 32.76 -20.79 4.33
C ALA A 140 32.00 -21.80 3.43
N THR A 141 32.09 -21.57 2.11
CA THR A 141 31.99 -22.56 1.01
C THR A 141 33.23 -23.50 1.02
N PRO A 142 33.16 -24.76 0.50
CA PRO A 142 33.17 -24.98 -0.96
C PRO A 142 32.36 -26.17 -1.51
N ASN A 143 32.11 -26.04 -2.81
CA ASN A 143 32.07 -27.07 -3.86
C ASN A 143 30.74 -27.76 -4.28
N ASP A 144 30.36 -27.43 -5.53
CA ASP A 144 29.82 -28.23 -6.63
C ASP A 144 28.69 -29.25 -6.39
N ASN A 145 27.53 -29.02 -7.01
CA ASN A 145 27.14 -29.68 -8.28
C ASN A 145 25.63 -29.52 -8.58
N ALA A 146 25.35 -29.04 -9.79
CA ALA A 146 24.17 -29.23 -10.65
C ALA A 146 22.73 -29.18 -10.09
N GLY A 147 21.95 -28.28 -10.70
CA GLY A 147 20.63 -28.66 -11.23
C GLY A 147 19.51 -27.66 -10.95
N GLY A 148 18.98 -27.04 -12.01
CA GLY A 148 17.64 -26.44 -11.99
C GLY A 148 17.61 -24.99 -12.44
N GLY A 149 17.39 -24.78 -13.74
CA GLY A 149 17.23 -23.45 -14.32
C GLY A 149 15.92 -22.77 -13.91
N SER A 150 16.00 -21.46 -13.70
CA SER A 150 14.87 -20.53 -13.79
C SER A 150 15.45 -19.14 -14.04
N GLY A 151 15.63 -18.80 -15.32
CA GLY A 151 16.13 -17.50 -15.74
C GLY A 151 15.02 -16.46 -15.72
N TRP A 152 15.04 -15.55 -14.74
CA TRP A 152 14.32 -14.28 -14.75
C TRP A 152 15.15 -13.20 -14.05
N SER A 153 16.21 -12.71 -14.71
CA SER A 153 16.97 -11.47 -14.43
C SER A 153 18.22 -11.53 -15.34
N SER A 154 18.55 -10.60 -16.21
CA SER A 154 18.71 -9.15 -15.99
C SER A 154 18.89 -8.45 -17.34
N LYS A 155 18.23 -7.31 -17.55
CA LYS A 155 18.67 -6.26 -18.49
C LYS A 155 18.55 -4.90 -17.80
N ILE A 156 19.43 -4.67 -16.83
CA ILE A 156 19.70 -3.36 -16.24
C ILE A 156 21.20 -3.14 -16.46
N TRP A 157 21.53 -2.08 -17.21
CA TRP A 157 22.87 -1.55 -17.48
C TRP A 157 23.80 -2.25 -18.49
N GLY A 158 23.75 -1.73 -19.73
CA GLY A 158 24.92 -1.27 -20.50
C GLY A 158 26.14 -2.17 -20.60
N GLY A 159 26.21 -2.97 -21.67
CA GLY A 159 27.43 -3.63 -22.13
C GLY A 159 27.39 -3.85 -23.63
N LYS A 160 28.26 -3.14 -24.37
CA LYS A 160 28.55 -3.37 -25.79
C LYS A 160 29.21 -4.74 -25.92
N ASN A 161 28.68 -5.61 -26.79
CA ASN A 161 29.53 -6.56 -27.47
C ASN A 161 29.04 -6.77 -28.90
N SER A 162 30.02 -6.68 -29.80
CA SER A 162 29.89 -6.80 -31.24
C SER A 162 29.59 -8.23 -31.64
N ASN A 163 29.00 -8.38 -32.83
CA ASN A 163 28.95 -9.59 -33.66
C ASN A 163 27.74 -10.51 -33.42
N ASP A 164 26.61 -10.17 -34.08
CA ASP A 164 25.87 -11.16 -34.88
C ASP A 164 24.93 -10.43 -35.85
N GLY A 165 25.00 -10.81 -37.12
CA GLY A 165 24.32 -10.14 -38.22
C GLY A 165 22.97 -10.79 -38.53
N SER A 166 21.94 -9.95 -38.70
CA SER A 166 20.83 -10.15 -39.65
C SER A 166 19.69 -9.16 -39.35
N LEU A 167 19.84 -7.90 -39.77
CA LEU A 167 18.70 -6.99 -39.90
C LEU A 167 18.80 -6.22 -41.23
N PRO A 168 17.71 -6.10 -42.01
CA PRO A 168 17.71 -5.42 -43.30
C PRO A 168 17.88 -3.89 -43.15
N PRO A 169 18.48 -3.20 -44.14
CA PRO A 169 18.78 -1.78 -44.06
C PRO A 169 17.52 -0.91 -44.15
N PRO A 170 17.54 0.32 -43.58
CA PRO A 170 16.46 1.29 -43.75
C PRO A 170 16.45 1.86 -45.18
N PRO A 171 15.27 2.21 -45.75
CA PRO A 171 15.21 2.78 -47.09
C PRO A 171 15.81 4.19 -47.14
N MET A 172 16.73 4.39 -48.09
CA MET A 172 17.33 5.69 -48.43
C MET A 172 16.32 6.63 -49.09
N ALA A 173 16.57 7.93 -48.89
CA ALA A 173 15.84 9.06 -49.45
C ALA A 173 15.84 9.08 -50.99
N GLY A 174 14.66 9.29 -51.58
CA GLY A 174 14.46 9.61 -53.00
C GLY A 174 14.18 11.11 -53.23
N PRO A 175 14.25 11.59 -54.49
CA PRO A 175 14.43 13.01 -54.86
C PRO A 175 13.13 13.85 -54.91
N PRO A 176 13.22 15.19 -55.08
CA PRO A 176 12.10 16.10 -54.92
C PRO A 176 11.30 16.30 -56.22
N MET A 177 9.98 16.15 -56.13
CA MET A 177 8.96 16.60 -57.09
C MET A 177 7.63 16.53 -56.31
N GLY A 178 6.69 17.46 -56.32
CA GLY A 178 6.47 18.67 -57.09
C GLY A 178 4.98 18.98 -57.00
N GLY A 179 4.60 19.94 -56.15
CA GLY A 179 3.46 20.84 -56.40
C GLY A 179 2.05 20.50 -55.88
N TYR A 180 1.39 21.60 -55.45
CA TYR A 180 -0.04 21.96 -55.54
C TYR A 180 -1.04 21.00 -54.84
N ASN A 181 -1.84 21.40 -53.85
CA ASN A 181 -2.75 22.55 -53.78
C ASN A 181 -3.29 22.71 -52.34
N GLY A 182 -3.53 23.95 -51.89
CA GLY A 182 -3.82 24.29 -50.50
C GLY A 182 -5.28 24.15 -50.07
N SER A 183 -5.47 24.05 -48.75
CA SER A 183 -6.48 24.79 -47.98
C SER A 183 -6.28 24.49 -46.49
N ALA A 184 -5.92 25.53 -45.73
CA ALA A 184 -5.77 25.50 -44.28
C ALA A 184 -7.12 25.73 -43.60
N PRO A 185 -7.46 25.01 -42.51
CA PRO A 185 -8.57 25.38 -41.65
C PRO A 185 -8.17 26.53 -40.71
N PRO A 186 -8.98 27.61 -40.60
CA PRO A 186 -8.66 28.75 -39.75
C PRO A 186 -8.98 28.51 -38.27
N ALA A 187 -8.26 29.27 -37.46
CA ALA A 187 -8.19 29.26 -36.01
C ALA A 187 -9.48 29.70 -35.27
N ALA A 188 -9.49 29.36 -33.98
CA ALA A 188 -10.52 29.61 -32.97
C ALA A 188 -11.04 31.06 -32.86
N PRO A 189 -12.18 31.23 -32.18
CA PRO A 189 -12.20 32.19 -31.08
C PRO A 189 -12.87 31.68 -29.80
N TYR A 190 -12.30 32.13 -28.69
CA TYR A 190 -12.77 32.01 -27.31
C TYR A 190 -14.27 32.26 -27.12
N GLY A 191 -14.91 31.45 -26.27
CA GLY A 191 -16.24 31.70 -25.72
C GLY A 191 -16.43 30.98 -24.39
N TYR A 192 -16.54 31.73 -23.29
CA TYR A 192 -17.05 31.23 -22.01
C TYR A 192 -18.57 31.02 -22.11
N PRO A 193 -19.15 29.98 -21.49
CA PRO A 193 -20.59 29.81 -21.47
C PRO A 193 -21.23 30.75 -20.44
N THR A 194 -22.10 31.64 -20.89
CA THR A 194 -22.99 32.46 -20.05
C THR A 194 -24.29 31.70 -19.77
N ASP A 195 -24.56 31.44 -18.49
CA ASP A 195 -25.80 30.86 -17.97
C ASP A 195 -26.96 31.87 -18.06
N PRO A 196 -28.15 31.51 -18.59
CA PRO A 196 -29.25 32.44 -18.81
C PRO A 196 -30.24 32.53 -17.62
N ASN A 197 -29.76 32.55 -16.37
CA ASN A 197 -30.66 32.75 -15.22
C ASN A 197 -30.08 33.65 -14.12
N GLN A 198 -30.06 34.96 -14.36
CA GLN A 198 -29.98 35.95 -13.28
C GLN A 198 -30.98 37.09 -13.50
N GLY A 199 -32.14 36.94 -12.84
CA GLY A 199 -33.08 38.02 -12.60
C GLY A 199 -32.78 38.75 -11.29
N SER A 200 -32.54 40.05 -11.42
CA SER A 200 -32.95 41.15 -10.53
C SER A 200 -32.77 41.00 -9.00
N TYR A 201 -31.73 41.65 -8.46
CA TYR A 201 -31.71 42.12 -7.06
C TYR A 201 -31.48 43.63 -7.03
N GLY A 202 -32.54 44.37 -6.70
CA GLY A 202 -32.48 45.79 -6.35
C GLY A 202 -31.93 45.99 -4.94
N GLY A 203 -31.06 46.98 -4.77
CA GLY A 203 -30.55 47.41 -3.46
C GLY A 203 -31.43 48.49 -2.82
N PRO A 204 -31.45 48.61 -1.48
CA PRO A 204 -32.20 49.66 -0.78
C PRO A 204 -31.39 50.96 -0.60
N GLN A 205 -32.11 52.09 -0.56
CA GLN A 205 -31.71 53.34 0.08
C GLN A 205 -31.79 53.22 1.60
#